data_AF-A0A955HTB0-F1
#
_entry.id   AF-A0A955HTB0-F1
#
_cell.length_a   1.000
_cell.length_b   1.000
_cell.length_c   1.000
_cell.angle_alpha   90.00
_cell.angle_beta   90.00
_cell.angle_gamma   90.00
#
_symmetry.space_group_name_H-M   'P 1'
#
loop_
_entity.id
_entity.type
_entity.pdbx_description
1 polymer ?
#
loop_
_entity_poly.entity_id
_entity_poly.type
_entity_poly.pdbx_seq_one_letter_code
_entity_poly.pdbx_strand_id
1 'polypeptide(L)'
;MADLAPAPDTVRQTEGVKTTPPVLEKIVEARIAYTEWLKRDRRREQALAQFEETGAIPQWYENKNAEELKKRIARNEQEQLGHVITNTTRTLDEKCDAFYKVGGRTSESQTSRAQQKAIDALDFAKTDLLKDANTKHDDPIAVASAIMFVKNNIASNRDPSEAIDVIKAYPVVLADKTLVDEIFNSLDYLTLSEGPTEIRGGFESVARLIIEDAENTALSNNQQEKIRSWVDHLDGYQAAKKIAEDAGYQISEINQGNISQDQAKQQFITNVKNILPVNLHEALDALSEEEMQNILVNPLEFVGGLLARHSQSEHIRIATQPIQDHYARVAFGFIDWYVDSRPSINVLDYSPQAETQKEKRQAMSIQAANMLQEIVGPDFSVDEIVNTKGSVGSVVDQGVKMLLNKIGAANVRTHLSKKHTEILNARRTREQTAVSVAVHAEEKQLAAAKAVVDAETAAQNPPVPSEGATPTTPSTTTSATGPSQKLSPPSHVEPGDAGGKNRGGGRFFRNLFRRR
;
A
#
# COMPACT_ATOMS: atom_id res chain seq x y z
N MET A 1 -33.37 -39.69 21.37
CA MET A 1 -34.08 -38.81 20.42
C MET A 1 -34.12 -37.45 21.06
N ALA A 2 -33.24 -36.56 20.61
CA ALA A 2 -33.09 -35.20 21.14
C ALA A 2 -32.94 -34.25 19.95
N ASP A 3 -33.63 -33.12 20.04
CA ASP A 3 -33.81 -32.08 19.05
C ASP A 3 -32.51 -31.55 18.45
N LEU A 4 -32.45 -31.55 17.11
CA LEU A 4 -31.51 -30.74 16.34
C LEU A 4 -32.26 -29.47 15.91
N ALA A 5 -31.95 -28.35 16.57
CA ALA A 5 -32.31 -27.03 16.07
C ALA A 5 -31.57 -26.75 14.75
N PRO A 6 -32.21 -26.10 13.76
CA PRO A 6 -31.52 -25.68 12.54
C PRO A 6 -30.52 -24.57 12.87
N ALA A 7 -29.33 -24.67 12.29
CA ALA A 7 -28.30 -23.64 12.34
C ALA A 7 -28.86 -22.32 11.79
N PRO A 8 -28.52 -21.17 12.40
CA PRO A 8 -28.98 -19.87 11.92
C PRO A 8 -28.35 -19.55 10.56
N ASP A 9 -29.22 -19.08 9.67
CA ASP A 9 -28.94 -18.64 8.32
C ASP A 9 -27.68 -17.77 8.23
N THR A 10 -26.85 -18.14 7.25
CA THR A 10 -25.92 -17.28 6.52
C THR A 10 -26.34 -15.82 6.54
N VAL A 11 -25.48 -14.99 7.12
CA VAL A 11 -25.47 -13.54 6.98
C VAL A 11 -25.56 -13.21 5.48
N ARG A 12 -26.76 -12.86 5.02
CA ARG A 12 -26.94 -12.13 3.77
C ARG A 12 -26.11 -10.86 3.91
N GLN A 13 -25.02 -10.77 3.14
CA GLN A 13 -24.44 -9.49 2.77
C GLN A 13 -25.57 -8.69 2.11
N THR A 14 -26.13 -7.74 2.85
CA THR A 14 -26.90 -6.66 2.25
C THR A 14 -25.90 -5.88 1.40
N GLU A 15 -25.93 -6.10 0.09
CA GLU A 15 -25.50 -5.08 -0.85
C GLU A 15 -26.31 -3.82 -0.50
N GLY A 16 -25.69 -2.93 0.28
CA GLY A 16 -26.22 -1.60 0.50
C GLY A 16 -26.33 -0.98 -0.88
N VAL A 17 -27.56 -0.82 -1.38
CA VAL A 17 -27.81 -0.02 -2.57
C VAL A 17 -27.27 1.36 -2.24
N LYS A 18 -26.07 1.69 -2.75
CA LYS A 18 -25.49 3.03 -2.64
C LYS A 18 -26.46 3.97 -3.36
N THR A 19 -27.31 4.64 -2.60
CA THR A 19 -28.25 5.63 -3.14
C THR A 19 -27.45 6.86 -3.54
N THR A 20 -27.54 7.26 -4.80
CA THR A 20 -26.93 8.49 -5.29
C THR A 20 -27.42 9.67 -4.45
N PRO A 21 -26.53 10.55 -3.96
CA PRO A 21 -26.93 11.71 -3.18
C PRO A 21 -27.98 12.58 -3.92
N PRO A 22 -29.03 13.07 -3.24
CA PRO A 22 -30.12 13.80 -3.89
C PRO A 22 -29.69 15.05 -4.68
N VAL A 23 -28.59 15.68 -4.29
CA VAL A 23 -28.03 16.82 -5.03
C VAL A 23 -27.51 16.41 -6.40
N LEU A 24 -26.90 15.22 -6.52
CA LEU A 24 -26.41 14.70 -7.79
C LEU A 24 -27.59 14.30 -8.70
N GLU A 25 -28.64 13.70 -8.14
CA GLU A 25 -29.87 13.40 -8.88
C GLU A 25 -30.47 14.68 -9.49
N LYS A 26 -30.59 15.76 -8.70
CA LYS A 26 -31.06 17.07 -9.19
C LYS A 26 -30.18 17.63 -10.29
N ILE A 27 -28.85 17.50 -10.20
CA ILE A 27 -27.94 17.95 -11.26
C ILE A 27 -28.18 17.16 -12.55
N VAL A 28 -28.35 15.84 -12.46
CA VAL A 28 -28.60 14.97 -13.61
C VAL A 28 -29.95 15.31 -14.25
N GLU A 29 -31.02 15.43 -13.46
CA GLU A 29 -32.35 15.81 -13.93
C GLU A 29 -32.34 17.17 -14.63
N ALA A 30 -31.69 18.18 -14.04
CA ALA A 30 -31.57 19.51 -14.61
C ALA A 30 -30.83 19.48 -15.96
N ARG A 31 -29.73 18.73 -16.06
CA ARG A 31 -28.96 18.57 -17.30
C ARG A 31 -29.77 17.86 -18.39
N ILE A 32 -30.53 16.82 -18.04
CA ILE A 32 -31.42 16.11 -18.98
C ILE A 32 -32.51 17.06 -19.48
N ALA A 33 -33.18 17.77 -18.57
CA ALA A 33 -34.24 18.72 -18.91
C ALA A 33 -33.75 19.81 -19.88
N TYR A 34 -32.58 20.39 -19.59
CA TYR A 34 -31.95 21.39 -20.46
C TYR A 34 -31.55 20.82 -21.83
N THR A 35 -31.00 19.61 -21.87
CA THR A 35 -30.63 18.95 -23.14
C THR A 35 -31.86 18.65 -24.01
N GLU A 36 -32.95 18.18 -23.42
CA GLU A 36 -34.22 17.97 -24.13
C GLU A 36 -34.88 19.28 -24.56
N TRP A 37 -34.68 20.36 -23.81
CA TRP A 37 -35.05 21.70 -24.25
C TRP A 37 -34.25 22.14 -25.49
N LEU A 38 -32.92 22.01 -25.48
CA LEU A 38 -32.07 22.35 -26.65
C LEU A 38 -32.45 21.56 -27.91
N LYS A 39 -32.76 20.27 -27.76
CA LYS A 39 -33.22 19.43 -28.89
C LYS A 39 -34.55 19.93 -29.45
N ARG A 40 -35.49 20.31 -28.58
CA ARG A 40 -36.80 20.85 -29.00
C ARG A 40 -36.64 22.20 -29.71
N ASP A 41 -35.77 23.06 -29.19
CA ASP A 41 -35.54 24.39 -29.78
C ASP A 41 -34.88 24.28 -31.15
N ARG A 42 -33.86 23.42 -31.30
CA ARG A 42 -33.25 23.13 -32.62
C ARG A 42 -34.26 22.57 -33.64
N ARG A 43 -35.15 21.67 -33.22
CA ARG A 43 -36.23 21.17 -34.09
C ARG A 43 -37.16 22.30 -34.50
N ARG A 44 -37.49 23.23 -33.60
CA ARG A 44 -38.28 24.41 -33.92
C ARG A 44 -37.57 25.30 -34.94
N GLU A 45 -36.28 25.57 -34.78
CA GLU A 45 -35.51 26.34 -35.76
C GLU A 45 -35.51 25.68 -37.14
N GLN A 46 -35.32 24.36 -37.20
CA GLN A 46 -35.40 23.60 -38.46
C GLN A 46 -36.79 23.67 -39.09
N ALA A 47 -37.86 23.59 -38.29
CA ALA A 47 -39.23 23.74 -38.78
C ALA A 47 -39.51 25.15 -39.32
N LEU A 48 -38.97 26.19 -38.67
CA LEU A 48 -39.08 27.57 -39.13
C LEU A 48 -38.33 27.77 -40.45
N ALA A 49 -37.10 27.28 -40.56
CA ALA A 49 -36.34 27.34 -41.80
C ALA A 49 -37.02 26.59 -42.96
N GLN A 50 -37.58 25.40 -42.69
CA GLN A 50 -38.32 24.63 -43.68
C GLN A 50 -39.63 25.34 -44.10
N PHE A 51 -40.31 26.00 -43.17
CA PHE A 51 -41.49 26.81 -43.47
C PHE A 51 -41.13 28.02 -44.33
N GLU A 52 -40.04 28.72 -44.04
CA GLU A 52 -39.54 29.85 -44.84
C GLU A 52 -39.19 29.42 -46.28
N GLU A 53 -38.70 28.18 -46.46
CA GLU A 53 -38.33 27.65 -47.78
C GLU A 53 -39.54 27.09 -48.56
N THR A 54 -40.50 26.45 -47.90
CA THR A 54 -41.56 25.67 -48.55
C THR A 54 -42.98 26.25 -48.41
N GLY A 55 -43.17 27.22 -47.51
CA GLY A 55 -44.48 27.79 -47.17
C GLY A 55 -45.42 26.84 -46.41
N ALA A 56 -44.98 25.62 -46.08
CA ALA A 56 -45.79 24.60 -45.40
C ALA A 56 -45.24 24.32 -44.00
N ILE A 57 -46.12 24.32 -42.99
CA ILE A 57 -45.75 23.93 -41.63
C ILE A 57 -45.60 22.41 -41.61
N PRO A 58 -44.48 21.84 -41.12
CA PRO A 58 -44.34 20.39 -41.05
C PRO A 58 -45.45 19.77 -40.18
N GLN A 59 -46.11 18.71 -40.66
CA GLN A 59 -47.25 18.06 -39.97
C GLN A 59 -46.97 17.64 -38.51
N TRP A 60 -45.71 17.38 -38.15
CA TRP A 60 -45.31 17.06 -36.78
C TRP A 60 -45.32 18.28 -35.83
N TYR A 61 -45.49 19.48 -36.36
CA TYR A 61 -45.53 20.77 -35.65
C TYR A 61 -46.95 21.28 -35.41
N GLU A 62 -47.94 20.85 -36.20
CA GLU A 62 -49.33 21.35 -36.18
C GLU A 62 -50.15 20.96 -34.92
N ASN A 63 -49.68 20.02 -34.10
CA ASN A 63 -50.49 19.43 -33.01
C ASN A 63 -50.26 20.01 -31.60
N LYS A 64 -49.70 21.22 -31.43
CA LYS A 64 -49.36 21.73 -30.08
C LYS A 64 -50.09 23.02 -29.73
N ASN A 65 -51.11 22.88 -28.89
CA ASN A 65 -52.08 23.89 -28.50
C ASN A 65 -51.42 25.09 -27.77
N ALA A 66 -51.96 26.30 -27.92
CA ALA A 66 -51.37 27.54 -27.39
C ALA A 66 -51.26 27.57 -25.84
N GLU A 67 -52.08 26.81 -25.12
CA GLU A 67 -51.94 26.57 -23.67
C GLU A 67 -50.73 25.68 -23.33
N GLU A 68 -50.43 24.70 -24.17
CA GLU A 68 -49.21 23.89 -24.07
C GLU A 68 -47.98 24.77 -24.31
N LEU A 69 -48.10 25.77 -25.18
CA LEU A 69 -47.06 26.79 -25.42
C LEU A 69 -46.86 27.73 -24.22
N LYS A 70 -47.94 28.17 -23.55
CA LYS A 70 -47.84 28.99 -22.32
C LYS A 70 -47.28 28.22 -21.12
N LYS A 71 -47.63 26.93 -20.96
CA LYS A 71 -46.97 26.03 -20.00
C LYS A 71 -45.49 25.76 -20.35
N ARG A 72 -45.11 25.83 -21.63
CA ARG A 72 -43.71 25.75 -22.10
C ARG A 72 -42.91 27.06 -21.94
N ILE A 73 -43.58 28.20 -21.76
CA ILE A 73 -42.95 29.52 -21.54
C ILE A 73 -42.70 29.78 -20.05
N ALA A 74 -43.44 29.14 -19.14
CA ALA A 74 -43.00 28.97 -17.76
C ALA A 74 -41.78 28.02 -17.79
N ARG A 75 -40.59 28.58 -18.02
CA ARG A 75 -39.32 27.87 -18.03
C ARG A 75 -39.31 26.90 -16.83
N ASN A 76 -39.36 25.60 -17.11
CA ASN A 76 -39.34 24.57 -16.09
C ASN A 76 -38.13 24.83 -15.19
N GLU A 77 -38.31 24.87 -13.87
CA GLU A 77 -37.24 25.20 -12.91
C GLU A 77 -36.00 24.33 -13.16
N GLN A 78 -36.19 23.08 -13.57
CA GLN A 78 -35.13 22.15 -13.96
C GLN A 78 -34.39 22.54 -15.25
N GLU A 79 -35.10 23.06 -16.26
CA GLU A 79 -34.47 23.56 -17.50
C GLU A 79 -33.62 24.82 -17.21
N GLN A 80 -34.12 25.71 -16.34
CA GLN A 80 -33.38 26.91 -15.92
C GLN A 80 -32.14 26.54 -15.14
N LEU A 81 -32.29 25.64 -14.16
CA LEU A 81 -31.18 25.13 -13.38
C LEU A 81 -30.13 24.47 -14.29
N GLY A 82 -30.56 23.64 -15.25
CA GLY A 82 -29.66 22.98 -16.19
C GLY A 82 -28.91 23.97 -17.11
N HIS A 83 -29.58 25.04 -17.56
CA HIS A 83 -28.95 26.13 -18.29
C HIS A 83 -27.88 26.85 -17.45
N VAL A 84 -28.18 27.17 -16.18
CA VAL A 84 -27.23 27.82 -15.27
C VAL A 84 -26.04 26.91 -14.99
N ILE A 85 -26.28 25.65 -14.64
CA ILE A 85 -25.22 24.64 -14.42
C ILE A 85 -24.31 24.54 -15.66
N THR A 86 -24.88 24.46 -16.86
CA THR A 86 -24.10 24.33 -18.10
C THR A 86 -23.23 25.56 -18.36
N ASN A 87 -23.75 26.77 -18.16
CA ASN A 87 -22.97 27.99 -18.37
C ASN A 87 -21.87 28.19 -17.33
N THR A 88 -22.16 27.91 -16.06
CA THR A 88 -21.18 28.02 -14.98
C THR A 88 -20.05 27.02 -15.17
N THR A 89 -20.37 25.75 -15.46
CA THR A 89 -19.36 24.71 -15.71
C THR A 89 -18.53 24.99 -16.96
N ARG A 90 -19.12 25.51 -18.04
CA ARG A 90 -18.36 25.96 -19.23
C ARG A 90 -17.39 27.09 -18.93
N THR A 91 -17.83 28.09 -18.15
CA THR A 91 -16.95 29.21 -17.77
C THR A 91 -15.77 28.72 -16.92
N LEU A 92 -16.00 27.72 -16.07
CA LEU A 92 -14.96 27.11 -15.27
C LEU A 92 -13.98 26.30 -16.12
N ASP A 93 -14.50 25.55 -17.09
CA ASP A 93 -13.71 24.81 -18.07
C ASP A 93 -12.76 25.73 -18.83
N GLU A 94 -13.26 26.85 -19.35
CA GLU A 94 -12.46 27.87 -20.04
C GLU A 94 -11.32 28.43 -19.15
N LYS A 95 -11.55 28.57 -17.84
CA LYS A 95 -10.52 29.03 -16.88
C LYS A 95 -9.46 27.97 -16.62
N CYS A 96 -9.86 26.73 -16.38
CA CYS A 96 -8.95 25.60 -16.21
C CYS A 96 -8.07 25.44 -17.47
N ASP A 97 -8.69 25.47 -18.65
CA ASP A 97 -7.99 25.38 -19.93
C ASP A 97 -6.99 26.52 -20.12
N ALA A 98 -7.36 27.76 -19.77
CA ALA A 98 -6.45 28.89 -19.86
C ALA A 98 -5.22 28.71 -18.96
N PHE A 99 -5.39 28.21 -17.74
CA PHE A 99 -4.30 27.93 -16.79
C PHE A 99 -3.34 26.85 -17.30
N TYR A 100 -3.86 25.75 -17.84
CA TYR A 100 -3.00 24.66 -18.32
C TYR A 100 -2.36 24.96 -19.69
N LYS A 101 -3.01 25.77 -20.56
CA LYS A 101 -2.40 26.23 -21.83
C LYS A 101 -1.14 27.06 -21.65
N VAL A 102 -1.01 27.76 -20.52
CA VAL A 102 0.17 28.58 -20.19
C VAL A 102 1.22 27.84 -19.36
N GLY A 103 1.09 26.51 -19.20
CA GLY A 103 2.05 25.68 -18.47
C GLY A 103 1.82 25.57 -16.97
N GLY A 104 0.69 26.05 -16.44
CA GLY A 104 0.37 25.98 -15.01
C GLY A 104 1.30 26.80 -14.13
N ARG A 105 1.46 26.38 -12.86
CA ARG A 105 2.44 26.96 -11.93
C ARG A 105 3.83 26.41 -12.27
N THR A 106 4.77 27.29 -12.60
CA THR A 106 6.18 26.94 -12.84
C THR A 106 7.04 27.37 -11.64
N SER A 107 8.10 26.61 -11.33
CA SER A 107 9.06 26.94 -10.27
C SER A 107 10.01 28.11 -10.61
N GLU A 108 9.96 28.61 -11.85
CA GLU A 108 10.78 29.73 -12.31
C GLU A 108 10.19 31.07 -11.85
N SER A 109 11.05 31.97 -11.38
CA SER A 109 10.68 33.26 -10.77
C SER A 109 10.12 34.31 -11.74
N GLN A 110 9.96 33.97 -13.02
CA GLN A 110 9.42 34.88 -14.04
C GLN A 110 8.12 34.34 -14.65
N THR A 111 7.02 34.48 -13.91
CA THR A 111 5.67 34.25 -14.41
C THR A 111 5.32 35.31 -15.45
N SER A 112 4.95 34.91 -16.67
CA SER A 112 4.47 35.88 -17.66
C SER A 112 3.16 36.54 -17.21
N ARG A 113 2.86 37.75 -17.67
CA ARG A 113 1.58 38.43 -17.34
C ARG A 113 0.35 37.60 -17.74
N ALA A 114 0.43 36.86 -18.84
CA ALA A 114 -0.64 35.96 -19.28
C ALA A 114 -0.80 34.76 -18.35
N GLN A 115 0.32 34.20 -17.88
CA GLN A 115 0.34 33.11 -16.92
C GLN A 115 -0.21 33.54 -15.56
N GLN A 116 0.21 34.70 -15.03
CA GLN A 116 -0.33 35.24 -13.78
C GLN A 116 -1.84 35.46 -13.85
N LYS A 117 -2.34 36.04 -14.96
CA LYS A 117 -3.79 36.23 -15.15
C LYS A 117 -4.57 34.92 -15.13
N ALA A 118 -4.00 33.85 -15.71
CA ALA A 118 -4.64 32.54 -15.73
C ALA A 118 -4.62 31.87 -14.34
N ILE A 119 -3.51 32.02 -13.60
CA ILE A 119 -3.39 31.60 -12.18
C ILE A 119 -4.45 32.32 -11.34
N ASP A 120 -4.50 33.66 -11.39
CA ASP A 120 -5.44 34.46 -10.60
C ASP A 120 -6.91 34.09 -10.91
N ALA A 121 -7.22 33.81 -12.18
CA ALA A 121 -8.56 33.43 -12.61
C ALA A 121 -8.98 32.05 -12.07
N LEU A 122 -8.05 31.09 -12.03
CA LEU A 122 -8.28 29.77 -11.46
C LEU A 122 -8.37 29.85 -9.92
N ASP A 123 -7.46 30.58 -9.28
CA ASP A 123 -7.44 30.79 -7.82
C ASP A 123 -8.69 31.49 -7.32
N PHE A 124 -9.18 32.47 -8.07
CA PHE A 124 -10.47 33.10 -7.79
C PHE A 124 -11.61 32.09 -7.85
N ALA A 125 -11.64 31.24 -8.89
CA ALA A 125 -12.69 30.22 -9.02
C ALA A 125 -12.63 29.17 -7.90
N LYS A 126 -11.43 28.71 -7.55
CA LYS A 126 -11.21 27.81 -6.41
C LYS A 126 -11.65 28.46 -5.09
N THR A 127 -11.24 29.70 -4.84
CA THR A 127 -11.60 30.44 -3.63
C THR A 127 -13.12 30.64 -3.51
N ASP A 128 -13.79 30.95 -4.63
CA ASP A 128 -15.24 31.13 -4.66
C ASP A 128 -15.96 29.81 -4.32
N LEU A 129 -15.50 28.68 -4.88
CA LEU A 129 -15.99 27.35 -4.51
C LEU A 129 -15.76 27.04 -3.03
N LEU A 130 -14.55 27.25 -2.50
CA LEU A 130 -14.24 26.98 -1.09
C LEU A 130 -15.04 27.87 -0.13
N LYS A 131 -15.34 29.11 -0.53
CA LYS A 131 -16.21 30.00 0.25
C LYS A 131 -17.65 29.50 0.25
N ASP A 132 -18.16 29.09 -0.91
CA ASP A 132 -19.51 28.56 -1.06
C ASP A 132 -19.69 27.22 -0.32
N ALA A 133 -18.65 26.40 -0.18
CA ALA A 133 -18.72 25.13 0.56
C ALA A 133 -19.25 25.30 2.00
N ASN A 134 -18.88 26.39 2.67
CA ASN A 134 -19.32 26.66 4.05
C ASN A 134 -20.81 27.02 4.17
N THR A 135 -21.46 27.44 3.07
CA THR A 135 -22.83 27.99 3.11
C THR A 135 -23.80 27.32 2.13
N LYS A 136 -23.28 26.57 1.16
CA LYS A 136 -24.00 26.02 0.00
C LYS A 136 -23.47 24.63 -0.41
N HIS A 137 -23.04 23.80 0.55
CA HIS A 137 -22.47 22.47 0.27
C HIS A 137 -23.42 21.55 -0.53
N ASP A 138 -24.74 21.73 -0.39
CA ASP A 138 -25.77 20.96 -1.11
C ASP A 138 -26.40 21.71 -2.30
N ASP A 139 -25.85 22.87 -2.69
CA ASP A 139 -26.37 23.62 -3.85
C ASP A 139 -25.98 22.93 -5.17
N PRO A 140 -26.95 22.58 -6.05
CA PRO A 140 -26.66 21.89 -7.29
C PRO A 140 -25.69 22.62 -8.22
N ILE A 141 -25.67 23.96 -8.21
CA ILE A 141 -24.76 24.75 -9.07
C ILE A 141 -23.34 24.68 -8.51
N ALA A 142 -23.17 24.87 -7.20
CA ALA A 142 -21.88 24.76 -6.53
C ALA A 142 -21.29 23.34 -6.66
N VAL A 143 -22.08 22.30 -6.38
CA VAL A 143 -21.64 20.90 -6.51
C VAL A 143 -21.30 20.56 -7.96
N ALA A 144 -22.12 20.96 -8.95
CA ALA A 144 -21.79 20.72 -10.36
C ALA A 144 -20.51 21.45 -10.80
N SER A 145 -20.25 22.63 -10.23
CA SER A 145 -19.02 23.40 -10.48
C SER A 145 -17.81 22.74 -9.82
N ALA A 146 -17.95 22.22 -8.60
CA ALA A 146 -16.92 21.44 -7.93
C ALA A 146 -16.58 20.16 -8.71
N ILE A 147 -17.59 19.41 -9.19
CA ILE A 147 -17.38 18.23 -10.05
C ILE A 147 -16.57 18.61 -11.29
N MET A 148 -16.94 19.69 -11.99
CA MET A 148 -16.22 20.13 -13.19
C MET A 148 -14.80 20.59 -12.87
N PHE A 149 -14.61 21.30 -11.75
CA PHE A 149 -13.29 21.73 -11.29
C PHE A 149 -12.38 20.52 -11.08
N VAL A 150 -12.83 19.56 -10.28
CA VAL A 150 -12.07 18.35 -9.96
C VAL A 150 -11.79 17.55 -11.22
N LYS A 151 -12.81 17.35 -12.07
CA LYS A 151 -12.67 16.68 -13.37
C LYS A 151 -11.56 17.30 -14.21
N ASN A 152 -11.55 18.61 -14.39
CA ASN A 152 -10.60 19.29 -15.28
C ASN A 152 -9.16 19.36 -14.75
N ASN A 153 -8.98 19.20 -13.45
CA ASN A 153 -7.67 19.12 -12.81
C ASN A 153 -7.13 17.68 -12.78
N ILE A 154 -8.02 16.67 -12.78
CA ILE A 154 -7.62 15.25 -12.79
C ILE A 154 -7.47 14.73 -14.23
N ALA A 155 -8.38 15.12 -15.12
CA ALA A 155 -8.34 14.78 -16.53
C ALA A 155 -7.07 15.38 -17.17
N SER A 156 -6.31 14.55 -17.89
CA SER A 156 -5.08 14.89 -18.66
C SER A 156 -3.73 14.69 -17.95
N ASN A 157 -3.60 13.81 -16.95
CA ASN A 157 -2.34 13.60 -16.19
C ASN A 157 -1.78 14.91 -15.62
N ARG A 158 -2.66 15.87 -15.36
CA ARG A 158 -2.32 17.16 -14.75
C ARG A 158 -2.15 16.94 -13.24
N ASP A 159 -1.32 17.74 -12.59
CA ASP A 159 -1.17 17.68 -11.14
C ASP A 159 -2.52 18.00 -10.48
N PRO A 160 -3.13 17.05 -9.73
CA PRO A 160 -4.44 17.24 -9.14
C PRO A 160 -4.36 17.96 -7.79
N SER A 161 -3.20 18.52 -7.43
CA SER A 161 -2.99 19.29 -6.19
C SER A 161 -4.07 20.35 -5.96
N GLU A 162 -4.48 21.06 -7.03
CA GLU A 162 -5.52 22.09 -6.94
C GLU A 162 -6.92 21.51 -6.65
N ALA A 163 -7.18 20.26 -7.04
CA ALA A 163 -8.47 19.59 -6.84
C ALA A 163 -8.67 19.10 -5.39
N ILE A 164 -7.60 18.84 -4.65
CA ILE A 164 -7.66 18.21 -3.31
C ILE A 164 -8.52 19.04 -2.34
N ASP A 165 -8.29 20.35 -2.28
CA ASP A 165 -9.02 21.21 -1.36
C ASP A 165 -10.51 21.27 -1.71
N VAL A 166 -10.84 21.20 -3.01
CA VAL A 166 -12.22 21.19 -3.49
C VAL A 166 -12.90 19.86 -3.17
N ILE A 167 -12.21 18.72 -3.32
CA ILE A 167 -12.73 17.40 -2.92
C ILE A 167 -13.00 17.37 -1.42
N LYS A 168 -12.08 17.88 -0.60
CA LYS A 168 -12.26 17.97 0.86
C LYS A 168 -13.44 18.86 1.26
N ALA A 169 -13.63 19.96 0.54
CA ALA A 169 -14.74 20.89 0.78
C ALA A 169 -16.09 20.35 0.29
N TYR A 170 -16.09 19.51 -0.76
CA TYR A 170 -17.27 18.88 -1.33
C TYR A 170 -17.09 17.36 -1.48
N PRO A 171 -17.07 16.56 -0.40
CA PRO A 171 -16.88 15.11 -0.49
C PRO A 171 -17.91 14.41 -1.39
N VAL A 172 -19.13 14.97 -1.46
CA VAL A 172 -20.23 14.50 -2.32
C VAL A 172 -19.85 14.36 -3.80
N VAL A 173 -18.81 15.05 -4.28
CA VAL A 173 -18.33 14.88 -5.66
C VAL A 173 -17.79 13.47 -5.92
N LEU A 174 -17.31 12.76 -4.89
CA LEU A 174 -16.86 11.36 -4.99
C LEU A 174 -18.03 10.37 -5.12
N ALA A 175 -19.27 10.82 -4.95
CA ALA A 175 -20.44 10.03 -5.31
C ALA A 175 -20.83 10.16 -6.79
N ASP A 176 -20.19 11.07 -7.55
CA ASP A 176 -20.37 11.14 -9.00
C ASP A 176 -19.57 10.02 -9.69
N LYS A 177 -20.28 9.03 -10.22
CA LYS A 177 -19.67 7.86 -10.87
C LYS A 177 -18.78 8.25 -12.05
N THR A 178 -19.17 9.24 -12.85
CA THR A 178 -18.42 9.59 -14.06
C THR A 178 -17.07 10.21 -13.74
N LEU A 179 -17.04 11.08 -12.73
CA LEU A 179 -15.82 11.66 -12.20
C LEU A 179 -14.94 10.57 -11.61
N VAL A 180 -15.50 9.74 -10.73
CA VAL A 180 -14.73 8.71 -10.03
C VAL A 180 -14.15 7.64 -10.96
N ASP A 181 -14.88 7.24 -12.00
CA ASP A 181 -14.35 6.33 -13.02
C ASP A 181 -13.16 6.99 -13.76
N GLU A 182 -13.18 8.29 -14.02
CA GLU A 182 -12.08 9.03 -14.63
C GLU A 182 -10.88 9.17 -13.70
N ILE A 183 -11.11 9.42 -12.41
CA ILE A 183 -10.05 9.41 -11.38
C ILE A 183 -9.39 8.03 -11.33
N PHE A 184 -10.21 6.98 -11.23
CA PHE A 184 -9.73 5.61 -11.18
C PHE A 184 -8.93 5.26 -12.44
N ASN A 185 -9.43 5.58 -13.63
CA ASN A 185 -8.73 5.31 -14.88
C ASN A 185 -7.38 6.05 -14.96
N SER A 186 -7.30 7.26 -14.42
CA SER A 186 -6.05 8.03 -14.38
C SER A 186 -5.05 7.37 -13.43
N LEU A 187 -5.49 6.94 -12.25
CA LEU A 187 -4.66 6.19 -11.29
C LEU A 187 -4.22 4.82 -11.85
N ASP A 188 -5.14 4.07 -12.45
CA ASP A 188 -4.86 2.75 -13.06
C ASP A 188 -3.86 2.91 -14.22
N TYR A 189 -4.00 3.94 -15.05
CA TYR A 189 -3.04 4.26 -16.12
C TYR A 189 -1.63 4.52 -15.58
N LEU A 190 -1.50 5.36 -14.54
CA LEU A 190 -0.20 5.65 -13.91
C LEU A 190 0.43 4.35 -13.37
N THR A 191 -0.34 3.55 -12.64
CA THR A 191 0.17 2.33 -12.00
C THR A 191 0.50 1.19 -12.96
N LEU A 192 -0.22 1.05 -14.08
CA LEU A 192 0.04 -0.02 -15.07
C LEU A 192 1.39 0.12 -15.77
N SER A 193 1.96 1.32 -15.83
CA SER A 193 3.20 1.60 -16.55
C SER A 193 4.46 1.31 -15.72
N GLU A 194 4.60 1.94 -14.55
CA GLU A 194 5.85 1.87 -13.75
C GLU A 194 5.60 1.51 -12.26
N GLY A 195 4.33 1.32 -11.88
CA GLY A 195 3.88 0.86 -10.57
C GLY A 195 3.25 1.95 -9.70
N PRO A 196 2.80 1.59 -8.47
CA PRO A 196 2.09 2.50 -7.57
C PRO A 196 2.86 3.75 -7.18
N THR A 197 4.19 3.74 -7.25
CA THR A 197 5.02 4.90 -6.96
C THR A 197 4.86 6.07 -7.93
N GLU A 198 4.24 5.86 -9.10
CA GLU A 198 3.92 6.93 -10.05
C GLU A 198 2.75 7.81 -9.62
N ILE A 199 1.91 7.37 -8.66
CA ILE A 199 0.78 8.19 -8.19
C ILE A 199 1.20 9.22 -7.13
N ARG A 200 2.51 9.45 -6.93
CA ARG A 200 3.04 10.42 -5.95
C ARG A 200 2.48 11.83 -6.17
N GLY A 201 2.46 12.62 -5.09
CA GLY A 201 2.01 14.02 -5.12
C GLY A 201 0.50 14.14 -4.97
N GLY A 202 -0.15 14.94 -5.80
CA GLY A 202 -1.57 15.21 -5.64
C GLY A 202 -2.46 13.95 -5.79
N PHE A 203 -2.08 13.03 -6.67
CA PHE A 203 -2.83 11.80 -6.93
C PHE A 203 -2.90 10.86 -5.73
N GLU A 204 -1.82 10.76 -4.95
CA GLU A 204 -1.79 10.02 -3.68
C GLU A 204 -2.85 10.55 -2.71
N SER A 205 -2.97 11.88 -2.60
CA SER A 205 -3.95 12.50 -1.71
C SER A 205 -5.38 12.21 -2.17
N VAL A 206 -5.63 12.24 -3.49
CA VAL A 206 -6.93 11.87 -4.07
C VAL A 206 -7.25 10.39 -3.81
N ALA A 207 -6.28 9.50 -3.98
CA ALA A 207 -6.43 8.07 -3.69
C ALA A 207 -6.77 7.82 -2.21
N ARG A 208 -6.11 8.53 -1.28
CA ARG A 208 -6.42 8.45 0.16
C ARG A 208 -7.82 8.95 0.48
N LEU A 209 -8.23 10.09 -0.07
CA LEU A 209 -9.59 10.63 0.11
C LEU A 209 -10.67 9.64 -0.36
N ILE A 210 -10.43 8.92 -1.46
CA ILE A 210 -11.33 7.86 -1.94
C ILE A 210 -11.45 6.70 -0.94
N ILE A 211 -10.35 6.33 -0.27
CA ILE A 211 -10.36 5.28 0.75
C ILE A 211 -11.10 5.77 2.02
N GLU A 212 -10.85 7.01 2.42
CA GLU A 212 -11.48 7.63 3.60
C GLU A 212 -13.00 7.74 3.43
N ASP A 213 -13.48 8.07 2.23
CA ASP A 213 -14.91 8.18 1.91
C ASP A 213 -15.45 6.97 1.13
N ALA A 214 -14.88 5.77 1.35
CA ALA A 214 -15.21 4.56 0.57
C ALA A 214 -16.69 4.17 0.61
N GLU A 215 -17.39 4.49 1.71
CA GLU A 215 -18.81 4.20 1.87
C GLU A 215 -19.68 5.00 0.88
N ASN A 216 -19.33 6.27 0.66
CA ASN A 216 -20.09 7.18 -0.22
C ASN A 216 -19.50 7.27 -1.63
N THR A 217 -18.27 6.79 -1.83
CA THR A 217 -17.61 6.82 -3.13
C THR A 217 -18.27 5.86 -4.12
N ALA A 218 -18.49 6.30 -5.36
CA ALA A 218 -19.13 5.55 -6.43
C ALA A 218 -18.24 4.47 -7.10
N LEU A 219 -17.33 3.84 -6.35
CA LEU A 219 -16.49 2.73 -6.81
C LEU A 219 -17.07 1.37 -6.43
N SER A 220 -16.76 0.37 -7.24
CA SER A 220 -16.92 -1.04 -6.88
C SER A 220 -15.91 -1.46 -5.80
N ASN A 221 -16.24 -2.47 -5.01
CA ASN A 221 -15.35 -3.01 -3.98
C ASN A 221 -13.96 -3.40 -4.56
N ASN A 222 -13.92 -3.93 -5.79
CA ASN A 222 -12.67 -4.29 -6.45
C ASN A 222 -11.80 -3.06 -6.74
N GLN A 223 -12.38 -1.98 -7.26
CA GLN A 223 -11.64 -0.74 -7.51
C GLN A 223 -11.16 -0.09 -6.22
N GLN A 224 -11.98 -0.10 -5.16
CA GLN A 224 -11.56 0.38 -3.84
C GLN A 224 -10.39 -0.42 -3.30
N GLU A 225 -10.44 -1.75 -3.43
CA GLU A 225 -9.37 -2.62 -2.99
C GLU A 225 -8.07 -2.42 -3.78
N LYS A 226 -8.16 -2.15 -5.09
CA LYS A 226 -7.01 -1.75 -5.91
C LYS A 226 -6.39 -0.44 -5.44
N ILE A 227 -7.21 0.60 -5.23
CA ILE A 227 -6.72 1.91 -4.76
C ILE A 227 -6.05 1.75 -3.39
N ARG A 228 -6.69 1.02 -2.47
CA ARG A 228 -6.10 0.68 -1.17
C ARG A 228 -4.74 -0.01 -1.34
N SER A 229 -4.65 -0.96 -2.26
CA SER A 229 -3.37 -1.60 -2.53
C SER A 229 -2.29 -0.67 -3.04
N TRP A 230 -2.64 0.33 -3.86
CA TRP A 230 -1.66 1.30 -4.33
C TRP A 230 -1.20 2.22 -3.20
N VAL A 231 -2.12 2.64 -2.32
CA VAL A 231 -1.81 3.47 -1.15
C VAL A 231 -0.94 2.71 -0.15
N ASP A 232 -1.26 1.45 0.15
CA ASP A 232 -0.44 0.60 1.03
C ASP A 232 0.98 0.44 0.49
N HIS A 233 1.12 0.27 -0.82
CA HIS A 233 2.42 0.21 -1.49
C HIS A 233 3.20 1.53 -1.31
N LEU A 234 2.54 2.68 -1.52
CA LEU A 234 3.16 3.98 -1.28
C LEU A 234 3.60 4.18 0.18
N ASP A 235 2.76 3.77 1.13
CA ASP A 235 3.08 3.83 2.56
C ASP A 235 4.33 3.00 2.87
N GLY A 236 4.43 1.80 2.29
CA GLY A 236 5.63 0.98 2.34
C GLY A 236 6.88 1.67 1.78
N TYR A 237 6.75 2.33 0.63
CA TYR A 237 7.86 3.07 0.01
C TYR A 237 8.32 4.23 0.90
N GLN A 238 7.40 5.01 1.45
CA GLN A 238 7.71 6.13 2.34
C GLN A 238 8.32 5.64 3.67
N ALA A 239 7.82 4.54 4.21
CA ALA A 239 8.38 3.90 5.40
C ALA A 239 9.82 3.44 5.14
N ALA A 240 10.07 2.74 4.03
CA ALA A 240 11.42 2.32 3.64
C ALA A 240 12.38 3.51 3.53
N LYS A 241 11.94 4.61 2.89
CA LYS A 241 12.74 5.84 2.82
C LYS A 241 13.13 6.37 4.20
N LYS A 242 12.15 6.56 5.09
CA LYS A 242 12.39 7.09 6.44
C LYS A 242 13.31 6.18 7.26
N ILE A 243 13.15 4.86 7.13
CA ILE A 243 13.98 3.87 7.81
C ILE A 243 15.42 3.91 7.30
N ALA A 244 15.62 4.05 5.99
CA ALA A 244 16.95 4.17 5.40
C ALA A 244 17.66 5.46 5.86
N GLU A 245 16.93 6.58 5.90
CA GLU A 245 17.42 7.87 6.36
C GLU A 245 17.82 7.82 7.84
N ASP A 246 16.98 7.26 8.70
CA ASP A 246 17.30 7.09 10.13
C ASP A 246 18.51 6.18 10.32
N ALA A 247 18.55 5.01 9.65
CA ALA A 247 19.72 4.14 9.73
C ALA A 247 21.02 4.85 9.31
N GLY A 248 20.98 5.65 8.22
CA GLY A 248 22.11 6.46 7.78
C GLY A 248 22.54 7.50 8.82
N TYR A 249 21.57 8.14 9.49
CA TYR A 249 21.83 9.07 10.59
C TYR A 249 22.47 8.36 11.79
N GLN A 250 21.91 7.23 12.24
CA GLN A 250 22.45 6.44 13.35
C GLN A 250 23.88 5.96 13.08
N ILE A 251 24.16 5.48 11.87
CA ILE A 251 25.52 5.09 11.45
C ILE A 251 26.48 6.28 11.48
N SER A 252 26.03 7.47 11.05
CA SER A 252 26.83 8.69 11.13
C SER A 252 27.16 9.06 12.57
N GLU A 253 26.18 9.00 13.49
CA GLU A 253 26.38 9.29 14.91
C GLU A 253 27.37 8.32 15.57
N ILE A 254 27.32 7.02 15.21
CA ILE A 254 28.30 6.02 15.65
C ILE A 254 29.70 6.39 15.13
N ASN A 255 29.83 6.69 13.84
CA ASN A 255 31.12 7.01 13.22
C ASN A 255 31.75 8.30 13.77
N GLN A 256 30.94 9.23 14.24
CA GLN A 256 31.37 10.46 14.91
C GLN A 256 31.70 10.24 16.39
N GLY A 257 31.34 9.08 16.96
CA GLY A 257 31.55 8.76 18.37
C GLY A 257 30.56 9.45 19.31
N ASN A 258 29.45 9.97 18.79
CA ASN A 258 28.44 10.69 19.58
C ASN A 258 27.60 9.73 20.45
N ILE A 259 27.37 8.51 19.94
CA ILE A 259 26.58 7.46 20.60
C ILE A 259 27.25 6.10 20.45
N SER A 260 26.95 5.17 21.36
CA SER A 260 27.37 3.77 21.21
C SER A 260 26.51 3.03 20.18
N GLN A 261 27.02 1.93 19.64
CA GLN A 261 26.27 1.08 18.70
C GLN A 261 24.97 0.55 19.34
N ASP A 262 24.97 0.24 20.64
CA ASP A 262 23.77 -0.25 21.32
C ASP A 262 22.74 0.86 21.53
N GLN A 263 23.18 2.08 21.83
CA GLN A 263 22.30 3.25 21.90
C GLN A 263 21.66 3.54 20.53
N ALA A 264 22.46 3.50 19.46
CA ALA A 264 21.99 3.70 18.09
C ALA A 264 20.92 2.66 17.69
N LYS A 265 21.13 1.37 18.02
CA LYS A 265 20.14 0.31 17.76
C LYS A 265 18.83 0.53 18.50
N GLN A 266 18.88 0.91 19.78
CA GLN A 266 17.68 1.17 20.59
C GLN A 266 16.89 2.37 20.06
N GLN A 267 17.59 3.45 19.69
CA GLN A 267 16.98 4.61 19.06
C GLN A 267 16.36 4.26 17.71
N PHE A 268 17.09 3.52 16.87
CA PHE A 268 16.59 3.04 15.58
C PHE A 268 15.31 2.22 15.73
N ILE A 269 15.26 1.25 16.65
CA ILE A 269 14.06 0.43 16.88
C ILE A 269 12.89 1.28 17.35
N THR A 270 13.13 2.23 18.25
CA THR A 270 12.10 3.18 18.70
C THR A 270 11.53 3.97 17.52
N ASN A 271 12.39 4.45 16.63
CA ASN A 271 11.98 5.18 15.43
C ASN A 271 11.22 4.29 14.44
N VAL A 272 11.69 3.06 14.21
CA VAL A 272 11.01 2.08 13.35
C VAL A 272 9.62 1.73 13.89
N LYS A 273 9.45 1.58 15.21
CA LYS A 273 8.14 1.37 15.84
C LYS A 273 7.18 2.54 15.59
N ASN A 274 7.68 3.77 15.53
CA ASN A 274 6.85 4.94 15.21
C ASN A 274 6.44 5.00 13.73
N ILE A 275 7.11 4.24 12.86
CA ILE A 275 6.83 4.16 11.42
C ILE A 275 5.89 2.97 11.11
N LEU A 276 6.05 1.85 11.81
CA LEU A 276 5.32 0.62 11.54
C LEU A 276 4.02 0.48 12.36
N PRO A 277 3.03 -0.28 11.86
CA PRO A 277 1.83 -0.63 12.61
C PRO A 277 2.15 -1.27 13.97
N VAL A 278 1.33 -0.93 14.98
CA VAL A 278 1.50 -1.39 16.39
C VAL A 278 1.62 -2.91 16.51
N ASN A 279 0.91 -3.66 15.67
CA ASN A 279 0.90 -5.12 15.69
C ASN A 279 2.27 -5.75 15.38
N LEU A 280 3.22 -4.99 14.83
CA LEU A 280 4.58 -5.44 14.56
C LEU A 280 5.56 -5.09 15.69
N HIS A 281 5.11 -4.33 16.71
CA HIS A 281 5.97 -3.90 17.80
C HIS A 281 6.41 -5.08 18.65
N GLU A 282 5.51 -6.03 18.92
CA GLU A 282 5.84 -7.27 19.65
C GLU A 282 6.90 -8.09 18.92
N ALA A 283 6.84 -8.14 17.58
CA ALA A 283 7.84 -8.83 16.79
C ALA A 283 9.20 -8.12 16.79
N LEU A 284 9.20 -6.77 16.87
CA LEU A 284 10.42 -5.98 17.07
C LEU A 284 10.98 -6.10 18.51
N ASP A 285 10.12 -6.34 19.50
CA ASP A 285 10.54 -6.58 20.89
C ASP A 285 11.08 -8.00 21.10
N ALA A 286 10.61 -8.97 20.31
CA ALA A 286 11.02 -10.37 20.38
C ALA A 286 12.29 -10.70 19.57
N LEU A 287 13.02 -9.69 19.10
CA LEU A 287 14.21 -9.91 18.26
C LEU A 287 15.33 -10.59 19.03
N SER A 288 15.94 -11.58 18.39
CA SER A 288 17.15 -12.22 18.91
C SER A 288 18.34 -11.26 18.90
N GLU A 289 19.34 -11.55 19.71
CA GLU A 289 20.57 -10.73 19.79
C GLU A 289 21.27 -10.66 18.42
N GLU A 290 21.27 -11.74 17.65
CA GLU A 290 21.83 -11.79 16.29
C GLU A 290 21.06 -10.91 15.30
N GLU A 291 19.73 -10.90 15.36
CA GLU A 291 18.88 -10.01 14.56
C GLU A 291 19.09 -8.54 14.93
N MET A 292 19.22 -8.25 16.23
CA MET A 292 19.57 -6.94 16.75
C MET A 292 20.95 -6.45 16.29
N GLN A 293 21.92 -7.34 16.08
CA GLN A 293 23.22 -6.96 15.52
C GLN A 293 23.13 -6.55 14.06
N ASN A 294 22.25 -7.19 13.28
CA ASN A 294 22.12 -6.97 11.85
C ASN A 294 21.17 -5.81 11.46
N ILE A 295 20.41 -5.29 12.43
CA ILE A 295 19.35 -4.31 12.16
C ILE A 295 19.84 -2.99 11.55
N LEU A 296 21.07 -2.54 11.88
CA LEU A 296 21.68 -1.36 11.27
C LEU A 296 22.48 -1.68 10.00
N VAL A 297 22.82 -2.96 9.77
CA VAL A 297 23.63 -3.39 8.61
C VAL A 297 22.75 -3.50 7.36
N ASN A 298 21.57 -4.12 7.50
CA ASN A 298 20.60 -4.27 6.42
C ASN A 298 19.18 -3.92 6.92
N PRO A 299 18.93 -2.66 7.33
CA PRO A 299 17.68 -2.24 8.00
C PRO A 299 16.43 -2.54 7.18
N LEU A 300 16.52 -2.40 5.86
CA LEU A 300 15.40 -2.53 4.96
C LEU A 300 15.08 -3.98 4.60
N GLU A 301 16.09 -4.81 4.39
CA GLU A 301 15.90 -6.26 4.21
C GLU A 301 15.29 -6.85 5.48
N PHE A 302 15.75 -6.39 6.64
CA PHE A 302 15.23 -6.80 7.93
C PHE A 302 13.76 -6.41 8.13
N VAL A 303 13.44 -5.12 8.03
CA VAL A 303 12.07 -4.63 8.26
C VAL A 303 11.12 -5.10 7.16
N GLY A 304 11.55 -5.06 5.90
CA GLY A 304 10.78 -5.57 4.76
C GLY A 304 10.52 -7.07 4.87
N GLY A 305 11.51 -7.86 5.28
CA GLY A 305 11.36 -9.29 5.56
C GLY A 305 10.48 -9.57 6.79
N LEU A 306 10.49 -8.71 7.81
CA LEU A 306 9.56 -8.81 8.93
C LEU A 306 8.11 -8.63 8.47
N LEU A 307 7.84 -7.59 7.67
CA LEU A 307 6.52 -7.34 7.07
C LEU A 307 6.08 -8.52 6.19
N ALA A 308 6.97 -9.01 5.32
CA ALA A 308 6.74 -10.15 4.46
C ALA A 308 6.36 -11.41 5.27
N ARG A 309 7.11 -11.73 6.33
CA ARG A 309 6.80 -12.88 7.20
C ARG A 309 5.47 -12.73 7.94
N HIS A 310 5.11 -11.52 8.37
CA HIS A 310 3.82 -11.27 9.02
C HIS A 310 2.64 -11.38 8.05
N SER A 311 2.84 -11.05 6.77
CA SER A 311 1.82 -11.32 5.74
C SER A 311 1.46 -12.81 5.63
N GLN A 312 2.33 -13.71 6.09
CA GLN A 312 2.18 -15.17 6.01
C GLN A 312 1.84 -15.85 7.35
N SER A 313 1.64 -15.10 8.44
CA SER A 313 1.45 -15.70 9.77
C SER A 313 0.08 -16.38 9.91
N GLU A 314 0.08 -17.70 10.19
CA GLU A 314 -1.14 -18.51 10.42
C GLU A 314 -1.96 -18.07 11.64
N HIS A 315 -1.39 -17.30 12.56
CA HIS A 315 -2.10 -16.73 13.71
C HIS A 315 -3.15 -15.68 13.30
N ILE A 316 -3.10 -15.23 12.05
CA ILE A 316 -4.01 -14.28 11.42
C ILE A 316 -5.06 -15.12 10.64
N ARG A 317 -5.99 -15.76 11.37
CA ARG A 317 -7.02 -16.66 10.79
C ARG A 317 -8.10 -15.90 10.00
N ILE A 318 -8.43 -16.39 8.79
CA ILE A 318 -9.63 -16.28 7.90
C ILE A 318 -10.47 -14.97 7.92
N ALA A 319 -10.78 -14.37 9.07
CA ALA A 319 -11.37 -13.02 9.17
C ALA A 319 -10.36 -11.89 8.93
N THR A 320 -9.08 -12.22 8.76
CA THR A 320 -7.95 -11.29 8.78
C THR A 320 -7.08 -11.34 7.52
N GLN A 321 -7.56 -12.03 6.47
CA GLN A 321 -6.96 -12.03 5.14
C GLN A 321 -6.70 -10.60 4.57
N PRO A 322 -7.56 -9.59 4.82
CA PRO A 322 -7.26 -8.21 4.43
C PRO A 322 -6.00 -7.63 5.10
N ILE A 323 -5.67 -8.09 6.31
CA ILE A 323 -4.48 -7.64 7.07
C ILE A 323 -3.21 -8.29 6.51
N GLN A 324 -3.29 -9.56 6.13
CA GLN A 324 -2.18 -10.26 5.46
C GLN A 324 -1.85 -9.59 4.12
N ASP A 325 -2.87 -9.35 3.30
CA ASP A 325 -2.75 -8.61 2.05
C ASP A 325 -2.17 -7.21 2.24
N HIS A 326 -2.61 -6.49 3.26
CA HIS A 326 -2.07 -5.18 3.61
C HIS A 326 -0.56 -5.24 3.87
N TYR A 327 -0.08 -6.16 4.71
CA TYR A 327 1.36 -6.29 4.96
C TYR A 327 2.16 -6.67 3.72
N ALA A 328 1.64 -7.54 2.85
CA ALA A 328 2.27 -7.86 1.58
C ALA A 328 2.40 -6.62 0.68
N ARG A 329 1.35 -5.79 0.63
CA ARG A 329 1.33 -4.56 -0.18
C ARG A 329 2.26 -3.49 0.36
N VAL A 330 2.35 -3.32 1.68
CA VAL A 330 3.35 -2.45 2.31
C VAL A 330 4.76 -2.97 2.03
N ALA A 331 5.00 -4.28 2.11
CA ALA A 331 6.30 -4.86 1.80
C ALA A 331 6.70 -4.67 0.32
N PHE A 332 5.75 -4.62 -0.62
CA PHE A 332 6.03 -4.24 -2.01
C PHE A 332 6.65 -2.84 -2.12
N GLY A 333 6.20 -1.89 -1.31
CA GLY A 333 6.79 -0.55 -1.25
C GLY A 333 8.26 -0.53 -0.83
N PHE A 334 8.67 -1.44 0.07
CA PHE A 334 10.08 -1.59 0.45
C PHE A 334 10.93 -2.08 -0.71
N ILE A 335 10.42 -3.04 -1.48
CA ILE A 335 11.10 -3.58 -2.67
C ILE A 335 11.27 -2.48 -3.71
N ASP A 336 10.22 -1.69 -3.95
CA ASP A 336 10.23 -0.62 -4.94
C ASP A 336 11.22 0.50 -4.57
N TRP A 337 11.26 0.89 -3.29
CA TRP A 337 12.30 1.81 -2.79
C TRP A 337 13.71 1.26 -3.00
N TYR A 338 13.90 -0.04 -2.76
CA TYR A 338 15.18 -0.70 -2.97
C TYR A 338 15.62 -0.64 -4.42
N VAL A 339 14.68 -0.87 -5.33
CA VAL A 339 14.88 -0.86 -6.78
C VAL A 339 15.20 0.55 -7.27
N ASP A 340 14.48 1.57 -6.79
CA ASP A 340 14.66 2.97 -7.19
C ASP A 340 15.97 3.57 -6.64
N SER A 341 16.39 3.14 -5.45
CA SER A 341 17.60 3.66 -4.78
C SER A 341 18.92 3.06 -5.30
N ARG A 342 18.87 2.18 -6.31
CA ARG A 342 20.07 1.55 -6.87
C ARG A 342 20.97 2.58 -7.56
N PRO A 343 22.30 2.48 -7.44
CA PRO A 343 23.18 3.37 -8.16
C PRO A 343 22.96 3.25 -9.67
N SER A 344 22.84 4.39 -10.35
CA SER A 344 22.79 4.44 -11.80
C SER A 344 24.16 4.05 -12.37
N ILE A 345 24.16 3.21 -13.40
CA ILE A 345 25.39 2.72 -14.03
C ILE A 345 25.33 3.12 -15.49
N ASN A 346 26.32 3.88 -15.93
CA ASN A 346 26.52 4.12 -17.34
C ASN A 346 27.27 2.91 -17.92
N VAL A 347 26.61 2.13 -18.78
CA VAL A 347 27.13 0.84 -19.29
C VAL A 347 28.44 0.99 -20.08
N LEU A 348 28.76 2.22 -20.49
CA LEU A 348 29.97 2.56 -21.23
C LEU A 348 31.15 2.98 -20.33
N ASP A 349 30.96 3.07 -19.02
CA ASP A 349 32.01 3.46 -18.08
C ASP A 349 32.73 2.22 -17.53
N TYR A 350 34.01 2.06 -17.88
CA TYR A 350 34.87 0.94 -17.47
C TYR A 350 35.80 1.33 -16.30
N SER A 351 35.34 2.21 -15.42
CA SER A 351 36.08 2.61 -14.23
C SER A 351 35.93 1.58 -13.09
N PRO A 352 36.90 1.46 -12.17
CA PRO A 352 36.76 0.64 -10.95
C PRO A 352 35.56 1.04 -10.09
N GLN A 353 35.18 2.32 -10.13
CA GLN A 353 33.97 2.85 -9.50
C GLN A 353 32.70 2.28 -10.14
N ALA A 354 32.66 2.14 -11.47
CA ALA A 354 31.54 1.53 -12.18
C ALA A 354 31.34 0.04 -11.82
N GLU A 355 32.43 -0.73 -11.65
CA GLU A 355 32.32 -2.13 -11.20
C GLU A 355 31.81 -2.21 -9.75
N THR A 356 32.26 -1.32 -8.86
CA THR A 356 31.76 -1.26 -7.47
C THR A 356 30.27 -0.88 -7.42
N GLN A 357 29.82 0.05 -8.29
CA GLN A 357 28.40 0.40 -8.42
C GLN A 357 27.57 -0.75 -9.00
N LYS A 358 28.15 -1.53 -9.92
CA LYS A 358 27.52 -2.74 -10.49
C LYS A 358 27.34 -3.84 -9.47
N GLU A 359 28.35 -4.11 -8.65
CA GLU A 359 28.24 -5.05 -7.52
C GLU A 359 27.18 -4.59 -6.52
N LYS A 360 27.18 -3.30 -6.15
CA LYS A 360 26.14 -2.74 -5.27
C LYS A 360 24.75 -2.86 -5.86
N ARG A 361 24.55 -2.49 -7.13
CA ARG A 361 23.26 -2.62 -7.83
C ARG A 361 22.79 -4.09 -7.86
N GLN A 362 23.71 -5.02 -8.10
CA GLN A 362 23.39 -6.45 -8.11
C GLN A 362 23.00 -6.94 -6.72
N ALA A 363 23.76 -6.60 -5.67
CA ALA A 363 23.43 -6.93 -4.29
C ALA A 363 22.05 -6.41 -3.91
N MET A 364 21.74 -5.16 -4.26
CA MET A 364 20.44 -4.56 -3.99
C MET A 364 19.30 -5.26 -4.74
N SER A 365 19.55 -5.69 -5.99
CA SER A 365 18.54 -6.42 -6.77
C SER A 365 18.28 -7.82 -6.21
N ILE A 366 19.32 -8.47 -5.64
CA ILE A 366 19.17 -9.77 -4.96
C ILE A 366 18.38 -9.61 -3.66
N GLN A 367 18.65 -8.57 -2.87
CA GLN A 367 17.90 -8.30 -1.64
C GLN A 367 16.42 -8.01 -1.93
N ALA A 368 16.14 -7.19 -2.95
CA ALA A 368 14.79 -6.95 -3.45
C ALA A 368 14.08 -8.24 -3.86
N ALA A 369 14.78 -9.14 -4.55
CA ALA A 369 14.25 -10.45 -4.94
C ALA A 369 14.01 -11.38 -3.74
N ASN A 370 14.91 -11.39 -2.75
CA ASN A 370 14.73 -12.18 -1.54
C ASN A 370 13.48 -11.76 -0.78
N MET A 371 13.27 -10.44 -0.60
CA MET A 371 12.05 -9.91 0.01
C MET A 371 10.81 -10.30 -0.80
N LEU A 372 10.87 -10.25 -2.13
CA LEU A 372 9.77 -10.68 -2.97
C LEU A 372 9.38 -12.14 -2.75
N GLN A 373 10.37 -13.03 -2.64
CA GLN A 373 10.13 -14.44 -2.33
C GLN A 373 9.63 -14.67 -0.90
N GLU A 374 10.04 -13.85 0.06
CA GLU A 374 9.49 -13.89 1.41
C GLU A 374 8.01 -13.47 1.45
N ILE A 375 7.59 -12.49 0.63
CA ILE A 375 6.19 -12.08 0.52
C ILE A 375 5.35 -13.22 -0.07
N VAL A 376 5.86 -13.90 -1.10
CA VAL A 376 5.18 -15.06 -1.70
C VAL A 376 5.11 -16.25 -0.73
N GLY A 377 6.13 -16.41 0.10
CA GLY A 377 6.17 -17.43 1.13
C GLY A 377 6.68 -18.80 0.65
N PRO A 378 6.50 -19.84 1.49
CA PRO A 378 6.99 -21.20 1.24
C PRO A 378 6.15 -22.00 0.26
N ASP A 379 4.86 -21.68 0.12
CA ASP A 379 3.92 -22.54 -0.62
C ASP A 379 3.97 -22.35 -2.13
N PHE A 380 4.49 -21.21 -2.57
CA PHE A 380 4.69 -20.88 -3.97
C PHE A 380 6.08 -20.28 -4.19
N SER A 381 6.61 -20.46 -5.38
CA SER A 381 7.76 -19.69 -5.85
C SER A 381 7.29 -18.47 -6.67
N VAL A 382 8.10 -17.42 -6.65
CA VAL A 382 7.87 -16.24 -7.51
C VAL A 382 7.77 -16.66 -9.00
N ASP A 383 8.57 -17.63 -9.43
CA ASP A 383 8.53 -18.14 -10.80
C ASP A 383 7.22 -18.87 -11.13
N GLU A 384 6.61 -19.60 -10.19
CA GLU A 384 5.30 -20.22 -10.39
C GLU A 384 4.20 -19.18 -10.58
N ILE A 385 4.17 -18.13 -9.76
CA ILE A 385 3.19 -17.03 -9.87
C ILE A 385 3.28 -16.34 -11.23
N VAL A 386 4.51 -16.11 -11.71
CA VAL A 386 4.76 -15.41 -12.96
C VAL A 386 4.41 -16.25 -14.19
N ASN A 387 4.70 -17.55 -14.15
CA ASN A 387 4.51 -18.47 -15.28
C ASN A 387 3.11 -19.11 -15.35
N THR A 388 2.26 -18.93 -14.34
CA THR A 388 0.90 -19.44 -14.34
C THR A 388 0.07 -18.77 -15.46
N LYS A 389 -0.22 -19.55 -16.53
CA LYS A 389 -1.10 -19.15 -17.63
C LYS A 389 -2.56 -19.40 -17.27
N GLY A 390 -3.17 -18.43 -16.62
CA GLY A 390 -4.58 -18.40 -16.20
C GLY A 390 -4.84 -17.05 -15.54
N SER A 391 -6.10 -16.66 -15.31
CA SER A 391 -6.41 -15.38 -14.62
C SER A 391 -5.82 -15.43 -13.21
N VAL A 392 -4.63 -14.89 -13.04
CA VAL A 392 -3.94 -14.88 -11.76
C VAL A 392 -4.69 -13.89 -10.85
N GLY A 393 -5.25 -14.45 -9.78
CA GLY A 393 -6.50 -14.03 -9.15
C GLY A 393 -6.37 -13.17 -7.89
N SER A 394 -5.27 -12.44 -7.69
CA SER A 394 -5.15 -11.50 -6.58
C SER A 394 -4.31 -10.27 -6.94
N VAL A 395 -4.53 -9.16 -6.23
CA VAL A 395 -3.72 -7.94 -6.38
C VAL A 395 -2.25 -8.19 -6.02
N VAL A 396 -2.01 -9.14 -5.11
CA VAL A 396 -0.66 -9.57 -4.69
C VAL A 396 0.12 -10.15 -5.86
N ASP A 397 -0.48 -11.03 -6.65
CA ASP A 397 0.20 -11.65 -7.80
C ASP A 397 0.58 -10.66 -8.90
N GLN A 398 -0.25 -9.64 -9.11
CA GLN A 398 0.05 -8.54 -10.04
C GLN A 398 1.26 -7.74 -9.53
N GLY A 399 1.28 -7.44 -8.22
CA GLY A 399 2.43 -6.81 -7.55
C GLY A 399 3.71 -7.62 -7.73
N VAL A 400 3.65 -8.95 -7.59
CA VAL A 400 4.80 -9.84 -7.78
C VAL A 400 5.35 -9.76 -9.21
N LYS A 401 4.49 -9.86 -10.22
CA LYS A 401 4.89 -9.76 -11.63
C LYS A 401 5.53 -8.42 -11.96
N MET A 402 4.91 -7.34 -11.50
CA MET A 402 5.39 -5.98 -11.73
C MET A 402 6.76 -5.74 -11.09
N LEU A 403 6.92 -6.07 -9.81
CA LEU A 403 8.18 -5.87 -9.10
C LEU A 403 9.30 -6.75 -9.65
N LEU A 404 9.01 -8.00 -10.04
CA LEU A 404 10.02 -8.86 -10.66
C LEU A 404 10.58 -8.24 -11.94
N ASN A 405 9.72 -7.66 -12.78
CA ASN A 405 10.14 -6.94 -13.99
C ASN A 405 11.03 -5.74 -13.65
N LYS A 406 10.70 -4.98 -12.62
CA LYS A 406 11.45 -3.78 -12.17
C LYS A 406 12.81 -4.14 -11.55
N ILE A 407 12.92 -5.30 -10.87
CA ILE A 407 14.18 -5.80 -10.31
C ILE A 407 15.20 -6.10 -11.43
N GLY A 408 14.79 -6.72 -12.53
CA GLY A 408 15.53 -6.68 -13.81
C GLY A 408 17.00 -7.13 -13.79
N ALA A 409 17.36 -8.22 -13.09
CA ALA A 409 18.74 -8.75 -13.09
C ALA A 409 18.83 -10.22 -13.55
N ALA A 410 19.84 -10.52 -14.38
CA ALA A 410 20.00 -11.81 -15.09
C ALA A 410 20.10 -13.03 -14.16
N ASN A 411 20.61 -12.86 -12.94
CA ASN A 411 20.82 -13.95 -11.97
C ASN A 411 19.71 -14.03 -10.90
N VAL A 412 18.70 -13.17 -10.95
CA VAL A 412 17.66 -13.07 -9.91
C VAL A 412 16.89 -14.37 -9.75
N ARG A 413 16.57 -15.08 -10.84
CA ARG A 413 15.84 -16.35 -10.79
C ARG A 413 16.58 -17.43 -10.00
N THR A 414 17.89 -17.54 -10.18
CA THR A 414 18.71 -18.49 -9.41
C THR A 414 18.67 -18.17 -7.91
N HIS A 415 18.69 -16.88 -7.55
CA HIS A 415 18.58 -16.45 -6.15
C HIS A 415 17.19 -16.68 -5.57
N LEU A 416 16.13 -16.42 -6.34
CA LEU A 416 14.75 -16.69 -5.93
C LEU A 416 14.53 -18.17 -5.61
N SER A 417 14.99 -19.08 -6.48
CA SER A 417 14.90 -20.53 -6.25
C SER A 417 15.67 -20.97 -4.99
N LYS A 418 16.89 -20.42 -4.79
CA LYS A 418 17.68 -20.69 -3.59
C LYS A 418 16.95 -20.20 -2.33
N LYS A 419 16.46 -18.96 -2.34
CA LYS A 419 15.74 -18.36 -1.21
C LYS A 419 14.44 -19.10 -0.88
N HIS A 420 13.70 -19.53 -1.90
CA HIS A 420 12.51 -20.36 -1.71
C HIS A 420 12.84 -21.67 -0.99
N THR A 421 13.93 -22.33 -1.39
CA THR A 421 14.43 -23.54 -0.71
C THR A 421 14.83 -23.27 0.74
N GLU A 422 15.48 -22.13 1.02
CA GLU A 422 15.84 -21.72 2.38
C GLU A 422 14.59 -21.49 3.24
N ILE A 423 13.57 -20.80 2.72
CA ILE A 423 12.30 -20.55 3.42
C ILE A 423 11.56 -21.86 3.70
N LEU A 424 11.49 -22.77 2.71
CA LEU A 424 10.91 -24.11 2.88
C LEU A 424 11.62 -24.92 3.98
N ASN A 425 12.94 -24.90 3.98
CA ASN A 425 13.72 -25.60 5.02
C ASN A 425 13.50 -24.98 6.39
N ALA A 426 13.47 -23.64 6.50
CA ALA A 426 13.17 -22.94 7.75
C ALA A 426 11.78 -23.29 8.30
N ARG A 427 10.76 -23.37 7.44
CA ARG A 427 9.41 -23.83 7.82
C ARG A 427 9.45 -25.25 8.37
N ARG A 428 10.06 -26.19 7.65
CA ARG A 428 10.18 -27.60 8.09
C ARG A 428 10.85 -27.71 9.45
N THR A 429 11.92 -26.96 9.70
CA THR A 429 12.61 -26.95 11.00
C THR A 429 11.70 -26.41 12.12
N ARG A 430 10.94 -25.34 11.86
CA ARG A 430 9.97 -24.81 12.83
C ARG A 430 8.86 -25.81 13.14
N GLU A 431 8.28 -26.43 12.12
CA GLU A 431 7.24 -27.45 12.28
C GLU A 431 7.75 -28.66 13.07
N GLN A 432 8.96 -29.16 12.76
CA GLN A 432 9.60 -30.23 13.51
C GLN A 432 9.85 -29.85 14.98
N THR A 433 10.26 -28.60 15.24
CA THR A 433 10.50 -28.10 16.60
C THR A 433 9.19 -27.98 17.36
N ALA A 434 8.13 -27.46 16.73
CA ALA A 434 6.80 -27.36 17.34
C ALA A 434 6.22 -28.73 17.67
N VAL A 435 6.36 -29.71 16.78
CA VAL A 435 5.96 -31.10 17.03
C VAL A 435 6.77 -31.71 18.18
N SER A 436 8.09 -31.51 18.21
CA SER A 436 8.94 -31.99 19.31
C SER A 436 8.54 -31.40 20.66
N VAL A 437 8.27 -30.10 20.73
CA VAL A 437 7.80 -29.42 21.94
C VAL A 437 6.43 -29.94 22.37
N ALA A 438 5.50 -30.15 21.43
CA ALA A 438 4.18 -30.68 21.72
C ALA A 438 4.26 -32.12 22.27
N VAL A 439 5.10 -32.97 21.67
CA VAL A 439 5.34 -34.35 22.14
C VAL A 439 5.92 -34.33 23.55
N HIS A 440 6.93 -33.50 23.83
CA HIS A 440 7.52 -33.41 25.17
C HIS A 440 6.52 -32.85 26.21
N ALA A 441 5.63 -31.93 25.81
CA ALA A 441 4.57 -31.43 26.69
C ALA A 441 3.53 -32.53 26.99
N GLU A 442 3.15 -33.31 25.99
CA GLU A 442 2.24 -34.45 26.13
C GLU A 442 2.85 -35.56 26.99
N GLU A 443 4.13 -35.90 26.79
CA GLU A 443 4.87 -36.84 27.64
C GLU A 443 4.94 -36.37 29.09
N LYS A 444 5.13 -35.07 29.32
CA LYS A 444 5.13 -34.48 30.68
C LYS A 444 3.75 -34.56 31.33
N GLN A 445 2.67 -34.35 30.57
CA GLN A 445 1.30 -34.51 31.05
C GLN A 445 0.98 -35.98 31.34
N LEU A 446 1.40 -36.89 30.49
CA LEU A 446 1.22 -38.33 30.66
C LEU A 446 1.99 -38.85 31.88
N ALA A 447 3.22 -38.37 32.09
CA ALA A 447 4.02 -38.69 33.28
C ALA A 447 3.39 -38.14 34.56
N ALA A 448 2.84 -36.92 34.53
CA ALA A 448 2.11 -36.37 35.66
C ALA A 448 0.83 -37.16 35.97
N ALA A 449 0.06 -37.54 34.95
CA ALA A 449 -1.13 -38.37 35.10
C ALA A 449 -0.79 -39.77 35.67
N LYS A 450 0.30 -40.38 35.19
CA LYS A 450 0.78 -41.66 35.73
C LYS A 450 1.21 -41.55 37.19
N ALA A 451 1.90 -40.47 37.57
CA ALA A 451 2.28 -40.25 38.96
C ALA A 451 1.06 -40.10 39.90
N VAL A 452 -0.03 -39.51 39.42
CA VAL A 452 -1.30 -39.43 40.16
C VAL A 452 -1.91 -40.83 40.34
N VAL A 453 -1.97 -41.64 39.28
CA VAL A 453 -2.50 -43.02 39.34
C VAL A 453 -1.63 -43.91 40.23
N ASP A 454 -0.31 -43.80 40.16
CA ASP A 454 0.62 -44.56 40.99
C ASP A 454 0.48 -44.18 42.47
N ALA A 455 0.29 -42.88 42.78
CA ALA A 455 0.03 -42.40 44.14
C ALA A 455 -1.32 -42.89 44.68
N GLU A 456 -2.35 -42.92 43.84
CA GLU A 456 -3.68 -43.41 44.20
C GLU A 456 -3.69 -44.94 44.42
N THR A 457 -2.93 -45.68 43.60
CA THR A 457 -2.74 -47.13 43.75
C THR A 457 -1.94 -47.47 45.02
N ALA A 458 -0.91 -46.68 45.35
CA ALA A 458 -0.15 -46.82 46.59
C ALA A 458 -0.99 -46.51 47.84
N ALA A 459 -1.95 -45.57 47.74
CA ALA A 459 -2.89 -45.29 48.82
C ALA A 459 -3.91 -46.43 49.03
N GLN A 460 -4.27 -47.16 47.97
CA GLN A 460 -5.19 -48.30 48.04
C GLN A 460 -4.52 -49.61 48.51
N ASN A 461 -3.20 -49.76 48.32
CA ASN A 461 -2.41 -50.90 48.81
C ASN A 461 -1.30 -50.43 49.77
N PRO A 462 -1.63 -50.00 51.00
CA PRO A 462 -0.62 -49.59 51.96
C PRO A 462 0.32 -50.78 52.26
N PRO A 463 1.64 -50.56 52.31
CA PRO A 463 2.59 -51.62 52.62
C PRO A 463 2.27 -52.19 54.00
N VAL A 464 2.10 -53.52 54.06
CA VAL A 464 1.86 -54.24 55.32
C VAL A 464 3.06 -53.98 56.24
N PRO A 465 2.87 -53.41 57.43
CA PRO A 465 3.97 -53.12 58.33
C PRO A 465 4.60 -54.44 58.78
N SER A 466 5.90 -54.59 58.47
CA SER A 466 6.77 -55.60 59.06
C SER A 466 6.87 -55.33 60.57
N GLU A 467 6.11 -56.07 61.37
CA GLU A 467 6.24 -56.04 62.83
C GLU A 467 7.64 -56.47 63.25
N GLY A 468 8.40 -55.56 63.87
CA GLY A 468 9.65 -55.89 64.53
C GLY A 468 10.78 -54.90 64.33
N ALA A 469 10.60 -53.63 64.72
CA ALA A 469 11.73 -52.75 65.00
C ALA A 469 11.38 -51.79 66.14
N THR A 470 12.04 -51.98 67.27
CA THR A 470 12.03 -51.10 68.46
C THR A 470 12.52 -49.68 68.14
N PRO A 471 11.95 -48.63 68.77
CA PRO A 471 12.33 -47.25 68.51
C PRO A 471 13.58 -46.84 69.27
N THR A 472 14.62 -46.39 68.57
CA THR A 472 15.70 -45.56 69.12
C THR A 472 15.38 -44.08 68.86
N THR A 473 15.56 -43.27 69.90
CA THR A 473 15.31 -41.82 69.96
C THR A 473 16.25 -41.01 69.06
N PRO A 474 15.83 -39.79 68.65
CA PRO A 474 16.54 -38.97 67.67
C PRO A 474 17.68 -38.16 68.30
N SER A 475 18.82 -38.09 67.61
CA SER A 475 19.90 -37.14 67.88
C SER A 475 19.87 -36.00 66.87
N THR A 476 19.73 -34.79 67.38
CA THR A 476 19.93 -33.51 66.71
C THR A 476 21.38 -33.37 66.24
N THR A 477 21.60 -32.97 64.99
CA THR A 477 22.89 -32.39 64.59
C THR A 477 22.72 -31.37 63.47
N THR A 478 23.00 -30.12 63.84
CA THR A 478 23.20 -28.94 63.00
C THR A 478 24.50 -29.10 62.20
N SER A 479 24.50 -28.78 60.90
CA SER A 479 25.72 -28.40 60.16
C SER A 479 25.35 -27.67 58.88
N ALA A 480 25.57 -26.37 58.89
CA ALA A 480 25.62 -25.50 57.72
C ALA A 480 27.10 -25.28 57.38
N THR A 481 27.53 -25.68 56.18
CA THR A 481 28.70 -25.08 55.51
C THR A 481 28.66 -25.44 54.03
N GLY A 482 28.42 -24.44 53.18
CA GLY A 482 28.58 -24.55 51.73
C GLY A 482 30.03 -24.21 51.32
N PRO A 483 30.60 -24.86 50.30
CA PRO A 483 31.92 -24.50 49.79
C PRO A 483 31.83 -23.47 48.66
N SER A 484 32.59 -22.38 48.81
CA SER A 484 32.97 -21.45 47.75
C SER A 484 33.87 -22.13 46.71
N GLN A 485 33.53 -22.05 45.43
CA GLN A 485 34.45 -22.37 44.33
C GLN A 485 34.89 -21.09 43.61
N LYS A 486 36.21 -20.87 43.65
CA LYS A 486 36.97 -19.91 42.83
C LYS A 486 37.03 -20.42 41.39
N LEU A 487 36.75 -19.56 40.41
CA LEU A 487 37.10 -19.76 39.01
C LEU A 487 38.22 -18.79 38.63
N SER A 488 39.30 -19.34 38.09
CA SER A 488 40.46 -18.63 37.53
C SER A 488 40.16 -18.13 36.11
N PRO A 489 40.77 -17.02 35.64
CA PRO A 489 40.66 -16.58 34.26
C PRO A 489 41.74 -17.24 33.36
N PRO A 490 41.48 -17.43 32.05
CA PRO A 490 42.52 -17.80 31.11
C PRO A 490 43.24 -16.58 30.50
N SER A 491 44.45 -16.89 30.08
CA SER A 491 45.58 -16.06 29.71
C SER A 491 45.56 -15.49 28.28
N HIS A 492 46.24 -14.34 28.18
CA HIS A 492 46.81 -13.69 26.99
C HIS A 492 47.35 -14.64 25.90
N VAL A 493 47.07 -14.31 24.64
CA VAL A 493 47.84 -14.71 23.45
C VAL A 493 48.12 -13.45 22.63
N GLU A 494 49.40 -13.19 22.34
CA GLU A 494 49.89 -12.14 21.45
C GLU A 494 49.84 -12.56 19.96
N PRO A 495 49.86 -11.60 19.02
CA PRO A 495 49.62 -11.85 17.60
C PRO A 495 50.89 -12.25 16.83
N GLY A 496 50.75 -13.20 15.92
CA GLY A 496 51.74 -13.58 14.92
C GLY A 496 51.64 -12.71 13.67
N ASP A 497 52.69 -11.95 13.43
CA ASP A 497 52.96 -11.13 12.25
C ASP A 497 53.52 -12.03 11.12
N ALA A 498 52.93 -12.00 9.92
CA ALA A 498 53.55 -12.55 8.70
C ALA A 498 52.96 -11.93 7.43
N GLY A 499 53.71 -10.98 6.88
CA GLY A 499 53.46 -10.39 5.57
C GLY A 499 53.66 -11.36 4.40
N GLY A 500 53.02 -11.03 3.28
CA GLY A 500 53.21 -11.72 2.00
C GLY A 500 52.82 -10.83 0.82
N LYS A 501 53.77 -10.00 0.37
CA LYS A 501 53.74 -9.30 -0.93
C LYS A 501 54.00 -10.30 -2.06
N ASN A 502 53.21 -10.26 -3.14
CA ASN A 502 53.57 -10.64 -4.52
C ASN A 502 52.46 -10.08 -5.43
N ARG A 503 52.59 -8.94 -6.14
CA ARG A 503 53.35 -8.66 -7.38
C ARG A 503 53.28 -9.76 -8.45
N GLY A 504 52.64 -9.43 -9.58
CA GLY A 504 53.25 -9.68 -10.90
C GLY A 504 52.34 -10.18 -12.03
N GLY A 505 52.14 -9.33 -13.04
CA GLY A 505 52.01 -9.68 -14.47
C GLY A 505 50.64 -10.18 -14.93
N GLY A 506 50.05 -9.77 -16.05
CA GLY A 506 50.57 -9.01 -17.19
C GLY A 506 50.26 -9.74 -18.51
N ARG A 507 49.41 -9.09 -19.33
CA ARG A 507 49.43 -9.00 -20.81
C ARG A 507 48.44 -9.84 -21.67
N PHE A 508 47.99 -9.13 -22.72
CA PHE A 508 47.44 -9.52 -24.05
C PHE A 508 46.02 -10.12 -24.05
N PHE A 509 45.03 -9.55 -24.77
CA PHE A 509 44.96 -9.48 -26.23
C PHE A 509 44.26 -8.24 -26.82
N ARG A 510 44.64 -7.97 -28.07
CA ARG A 510 44.19 -6.94 -29.04
C ARG A 510 42.80 -7.23 -29.66
N ASN A 511 42.13 -6.12 -30.01
CA ASN A 511 41.31 -5.82 -31.21
C ASN A 511 40.25 -6.81 -31.72
N LEU A 512 39.03 -6.32 -31.98
CA LEU A 512 38.43 -6.20 -33.35
C LEU A 512 36.97 -5.65 -33.34
N PHE A 513 36.68 -4.72 -34.28
CA PHE A 513 35.39 -4.26 -34.85
C PHE A 513 34.36 -3.53 -33.94
N ARG A 514 33.92 -2.27 -34.15
CA ARG A 514 33.62 -1.37 -35.30
C ARG A 514 32.22 -1.59 -35.95
N ARG A 515 31.31 -0.63 -35.65
CA ARG A 515 30.12 -0.14 -36.38
C ARG A 515 28.90 -1.06 -36.58
N ARG A 516 27.75 -0.66 -36.05
CA ARG A 516 26.75 0.18 -36.76
C ARG A 516 25.91 0.97 -35.77
#